data_AF-A0A964T8Q4-F1
#
_entry.id   AF-A0A964T8Q4-F1
#
_cell.length_a   1.000
_cell.length_b   1.000
_cell.length_c   1.000
_cell.angle_alpha   90.00
_cell.angle_beta   90.00
_cell.angle_gamma   90.00
#
_symmetry.space_group_name_H-M   'P 1'
#
loop_
_entity.id
_entity.type
_entity.pdbx_description
1 polymer ?
#
loop_
_entity_poly.entity_id
_entity_poly.type
_entity_poly.pdbx_seq_one_letter_code
_entity_poly.pdbx_strand_id
1 'polypeptide(L)'
;MDRWNTGFIAMNTGTDLVFNIVEQRLTGRIDEVHIEAQAVSGGRAGSKAKGAVNQVLANNPYLTGVKKSDKTPGGAIPMRSFELRTHENRKNWIRLVPLKGENLGGRDGFAIHGRGQRGSDGCIVPTDFHNVLLIYKLVKAREDANKPAPTLAVVAIGDLTRYERLMNMA
;
A
#
# COMPACT_ATOMS: atom_id res chain seq x y z
N MET A 1 -31.79 -13.83 27.16
CA MET A 1 -31.80 -13.83 25.68
C MET A 1 -31.95 -12.36 25.33
N ASP A 2 -30.91 -11.64 24.90
CA ASP A 2 -30.17 -11.79 23.64
C ASP A 2 -28.67 -11.47 23.83
N ARG A 3 -27.76 -12.42 23.60
CA ARG A 3 -27.01 -12.69 22.35
C ARG A 3 -26.14 -11.52 21.83
N TRP A 4 -24.88 -11.53 22.28
CA TRP A 4 -23.65 -11.32 21.50
C TRP A 4 -23.65 -10.20 20.46
N ASN A 5 -23.45 -8.95 20.91
CA ASN A 5 -22.88 -7.91 20.04
C ASN A 5 -21.34 -8.03 20.10
N THR A 6 -20.80 -9.01 19.38
CA THR A 6 -19.35 -9.22 19.28
C THR A 6 -18.78 -8.43 18.11
N GLY A 7 -18.06 -7.36 18.46
CA GLY A 7 -16.79 -7.03 17.83
C GLY A 7 -16.80 -6.68 16.35
N PHE A 8 -17.01 -5.39 16.07
CA PHE A 8 -16.05 -4.63 15.28
C PHE A 8 -15.91 -3.27 15.96
N ILE A 9 -14.91 -3.12 16.82
CA ILE A 9 -14.42 -1.77 17.12
C ILE A 9 -13.82 -1.32 15.81
N ALA A 10 -14.57 -0.52 15.06
CA ALA A 10 -14.01 0.28 14.00
C ALA A 10 -12.86 1.04 14.64
N MET A 11 -11.62 0.66 14.30
CA MET A 11 -10.49 1.54 14.54
C MET A 11 -10.80 2.78 13.72
N ASN A 12 -11.39 3.78 14.38
CA ASN A 12 -11.61 5.11 13.83
C ASN A 12 -10.25 5.82 13.79
N THR A 13 -9.29 5.20 13.12
CA THR A 13 -8.18 5.91 12.52
C THR A 13 -8.87 6.84 11.52
N GLY A 14 -8.65 8.15 11.59
CA GLY A 14 -9.24 9.12 10.67
C GLY A 14 -8.73 8.98 9.22
N THR A 15 -8.65 7.75 8.71
CA THR A 15 -8.21 7.37 7.38
C THR A 15 -9.14 6.33 6.76
N ASP A 16 -9.37 6.42 5.47
CA ASP A 16 -10.28 5.54 4.72
C ASP A 16 -9.69 4.14 4.53
N LEU A 17 -8.38 4.06 4.28
CA LEU A 17 -7.68 2.80 4.05
C LEU A 17 -6.43 2.68 4.93
N VAL A 18 -6.06 1.44 5.24
CA VAL A 18 -4.82 1.08 5.92
C VAL A 18 -4.11 0.02 5.11
N PHE A 19 -2.86 0.29 4.73
CA PHE A 19 -1.95 -0.73 4.21
C PHE A 19 -0.98 -1.15 5.31
N ASN A 20 -1.10 -2.40 5.75
CA ASN A 20 -0.16 -3.00 6.66
C ASN A 20 0.91 -3.76 5.89
N ILE A 21 2.15 -3.27 5.96
CA ILE A 21 3.32 -3.84 5.27
C ILE A 21 3.58 -5.27 5.74
N VAL A 22 3.49 -5.52 7.04
CA VAL A 22 3.86 -6.79 7.69
C VAL A 22 2.88 -7.88 7.29
N GLU A 23 1.59 -7.61 7.51
CA GLU A 23 0.49 -8.51 7.19
C GLU A 23 0.20 -8.57 5.68
N GLN A 24 0.80 -7.68 4.89
CA GLN A 24 0.60 -7.59 3.44
C GLN A 24 -0.89 -7.43 3.08
N ARG A 25 -1.58 -6.57 3.83
CA ARG A 25 -3.02 -6.35 3.72
C ARG A 25 -3.35 -4.88 3.53
N LEU A 26 -4.21 -4.60 2.56
CA LEU A 26 -4.84 -3.30 2.34
C LEU A 26 -6.32 -3.46 2.73
N THR A 27 -6.73 -2.76 3.77
CA THR A 27 -8.08 -2.88 4.35
C THR A 27 -8.69 -1.51 4.63
N GLY A 28 -10.00 -1.43 4.61
CA GLY A 28 -10.72 -0.23 5.06
C GLY A 28 -11.99 -0.03 4.26
N ARG A 29 -12.38 1.24 4.10
CA ARG A 29 -13.61 1.62 3.43
C ARG A 29 -13.45 2.98 2.78
N ILE A 30 -13.83 3.09 1.51
CA ILE A 30 -14.06 4.38 0.86
C ILE A 30 -15.56 4.54 0.71
N ASP A 31 -16.10 5.64 1.25
CA ASP A 31 -17.55 5.83 1.40
C ASP A 31 -18.17 4.66 2.19
N GLU A 32 -19.09 3.90 1.58
CA GLU A 32 -19.74 2.73 2.19
C GLU A 32 -19.16 1.39 1.70
N VAL A 33 -18.19 1.42 0.79
CA VAL A 33 -17.66 0.23 0.13
C VAL A 33 -16.44 -0.30 0.87
N HIS A 34 -16.60 -1.49 1.47
CA HIS A 34 -15.50 -2.19 2.15
C HIS A 34 -14.46 -2.70 1.14
N ILE A 35 -13.19 -2.55 1.50
CA ILE A 35 -12.05 -3.01 0.73
C ILE A 35 -11.22 -3.91 1.63
N GLU A 36 -10.92 -5.11 1.15
CA GLU A 36 -9.97 -6.03 1.76
C GLU A 36 -9.18 -6.72 0.66
N ALA A 37 -7.86 -6.54 0.67
CA ALA A 37 -6.99 -7.06 -0.37
C ALA A 37 -5.65 -7.52 0.21
N GLN A 38 -5.18 -8.67 -0.27
CA GLN A 38 -3.77 -9.03 -0.15
C GLN A 38 -2.96 -8.09 -1.06
N ALA A 39 -2.01 -7.35 -0.49
CA ALA A 39 -1.21 -6.35 -1.19
C ALA A 39 0.26 -6.38 -0.74
N VAL A 40 1.17 -6.03 -1.65
CA VAL A 40 2.61 -6.09 -1.40
C VAL A 40 3.32 -4.81 -1.83
N SER A 41 4.54 -4.57 -1.33
CA SER A 41 5.32 -3.36 -1.64
C SER A 41 6.83 -3.58 -1.61
N GLY A 42 7.55 -2.87 -2.49
CA GLY A 42 9.01 -2.88 -2.53
C GLY A 42 9.63 -4.17 -3.03
N GLY A 43 10.94 -4.18 -3.25
CA GLY A 43 11.72 -5.38 -3.56
C GLY A 43 11.24 -6.15 -4.80
N ARG A 44 10.64 -5.48 -5.79
CA ARG A 44 9.96 -6.09 -6.95
C ARG A 44 8.76 -6.95 -6.58
N ALA A 45 8.17 -6.76 -5.41
CA ALA A 45 6.99 -7.49 -4.99
C ALA A 45 5.84 -7.28 -5.99
N GLY A 46 5.03 -8.32 -6.18
CA GLY A 46 3.98 -8.33 -7.20
C GLY A 46 4.48 -8.60 -8.62
N SER A 47 5.78 -8.88 -8.80
CA SER A 47 6.32 -9.35 -10.08
C SER A 47 5.60 -10.62 -10.58
N LYS A 48 5.46 -10.75 -11.90
CA LYS A 48 5.05 -11.98 -12.58
C LYS A 48 6.24 -12.84 -13.02
N ALA A 49 7.45 -12.29 -13.01
CA ALA A 49 8.67 -13.02 -13.35
C ALA A 49 9.15 -13.88 -12.16
N LYS A 50 9.41 -15.17 -12.42
CA LYS A 50 9.90 -16.10 -11.40
C LYS A 50 11.26 -15.64 -10.87
N GLY A 51 11.44 -15.65 -9.55
CA GLY A 51 12.70 -15.29 -8.89
C GLY A 51 13.05 -13.80 -8.90
N ALA A 52 12.20 -12.92 -9.45
CA ALA A 52 12.52 -11.50 -9.54
C ALA A 52 12.41 -10.74 -8.21
N VAL A 53 11.67 -11.26 -7.24
CA VAL A 53 11.42 -10.62 -5.95
C VAL A 53 12.66 -10.70 -5.06
N ASN A 54 13.15 -9.54 -4.63
CA ASN A 54 14.18 -9.45 -3.60
C ASN A 54 13.53 -9.64 -2.22
N GLN A 55 13.79 -10.79 -1.59
CA GLN A 55 13.14 -11.20 -0.34
C GLN A 55 13.55 -10.37 0.88
N VAL A 56 14.69 -9.68 0.83
CA VAL A 56 15.14 -8.80 1.92
C VAL A 56 14.37 -7.49 1.88
N LEU A 57 14.10 -6.95 0.68
CA LEU A 57 13.45 -5.65 0.49
C LEU A 57 11.92 -5.73 0.41
N ALA A 58 11.38 -6.83 -0.12
CA ALA A 58 9.95 -7.00 -0.31
C ALA A 58 9.22 -7.04 1.04
N ASN A 59 8.24 -6.14 1.20
CA ASN A 59 7.40 -6.00 2.40
C ASN A 59 8.20 -5.83 3.70
N ASN A 60 9.45 -5.34 3.64
CA ASN A 60 10.26 -5.17 4.84
C ASN A 60 10.04 -3.76 5.44
N PRO A 61 9.44 -3.65 6.63
CA PRO A 61 9.11 -2.37 7.25
C PRO A 61 10.35 -1.60 7.74
N TYR A 62 11.50 -2.26 7.90
CA TYR A 62 12.76 -1.59 8.29
C TYR A 62 13.51 -0.98 7.11
N LEU A 63 13.13 -1.34 5.87
CA LEU A 63 13.83 -0.92 4.65
C LEU A 63 13.01 0.07 3.82
N THR A 64 12.05 0.77 4.41
CA THR A 64 11.21 1.74 3.70
C THR A 64 11.97 3.00 3.25
N GLY A 65 13.20 3.20 3.72
CA GLY A 65 14.09 4.28 3.26
C GLY A 65 14.86 3.96 1.97
N VAL A 66 14.90 2.69 1.55
CA VAL A 66 15.76 2.26 0.43
C VAL A 66 15.21 2.79 -0.90
N LYS A 67 15.95 3.71 -1.52
CA LYS A 67 15.66 4.22 -2.87
C LYS A 67 16.06 3.19 -3.92
N LYS A 68 15.26 3.10 -4.99
CA LYS A 68 15.64 2.30 -6.15
C LYS A 68 16.83 2.94 -6.87
N SER A 69 17.66 2.11 -7.49
CA SER A 69 18.68 2.52 -8.46
C SER A 69 18.53 1.66 -9.72
N ASP A 70 19.41 1.86 -10.70
CA ASP A 70 19.46 1.03 -11.90
C ASP A 70 19.80 -0.44 -11.56
N LYS A 71 20.57 -0.66 -10.49
CA LYS A 71 21.06 -1.98 -10.08
C LYS A 71 20.24 -2.60 -8.96
N THR A 72 19.65 -1.79 -8.09
CA THR A 72 18.98 -2.27 -6.87
C THR A 72 17.51 -1.85 -6.85
N PRO A 73 16.58 -2.78 -6.52
CA PRO A 73 15.19 -2.40 -6.31
C PRO A 73 15.03 -1.55 -5.05
N GLY A 74 13.98 -0.74 -5.00
CA GLY A 74 13.64 0.06 -3.83
C GLY A 74 12.93 -0.76 -2.76
N GLY A 75 12.95 -0.29 -1.51
CA GLY A 75 12.27 -0.95 -0.40
C GLY A 75 10.76 -0.70 -0.38
N ALA A 76 10.07 -1.28 0.61
CA ALA A 76 8.63 -1.09 0.81
C ALA A 76 8.27 0.40 0.96
N ILE A 77 7.02 0.76 0.67
CA ILE A 77 6.53 2.14 0.79
C ILE A 77 6.78 2.73 2.20
N PRO A 78 7.16 4.02 2.33
CA PRO A 78 7.29 4.68 3.63
C PRO A 78 6.02 4.58 4.48
N MET A 79 6.19 4.33 5.79
CA MET A 79 5.11 4.32 6.79
C MET A 79 4.62 5.74 7.08
N ARG A 80 3.76 6.25 6.19
CA ARG A 80 3.28 7.63 6.14
C ARG A 80 1.82 7.63 5.70
N SER A 81 1.19 8.79 5.77
CA SER A 81 -0.19 8.98 5.31
C SER A 81 -0.24 9.66 3.94
N PHE A 82 -1.20 9.25 3.12
CA PHE A 82 -1.35 9.72 1.75
C PHE A 82 -2.81 10.04 1.43
N GLU A 83 -3.05 11.03 0.57
CA GLU A 83 -4.27 11.14 -0.22
C GLU A 83 -4.19 10.23 -1.46
N LEU A 84 -5.33 9.69 -1.85
CA LEU A 84 -5.51 8.91 -3.06
C LEU A 84 -6.08 9.80 -4.15
N ARG A 85 -5.37 9.87 -5.28
CA ARG A 85 -5.81 10.58 -6.49
C ARG A 85 -5.77 9.65 -7.70
N THR A 86 -6.54 9.91 -8.74
CA THR A 86 -6.31 9.21 -10.01
C THR A 86 -4.92 9.55 -10.55
N HIS A 87 -4.22 8.56 -11.08
CA HIS A 87 -2.90 8.78 -11.63
C HIS A 87 -3.00 9.55 -12.96
N GLU A 88 -2.17 10.58 -13.10
CA GLU A 88 -2.26 11.57 -14.17
C GLU A 88 -2.07 11.00 -15.59
N ASN A 89 -1.22 9.97 -15.74
CA ASN A 89 -0.84 9.38 -17.03
C ASN A 89 -1.15 7.88 -17.17
N ARG A 90 -1.59 7.20 -16.10
CA ARG A 90 -1.68 5.73 -16.07
C ARG A 90 -3.12 5.31 -15.77
N LYS A 91 -3.77 4.70 -16.76
CA LYS A 91 -5.13 4.19 -16.63
C LYS A 91 -5.25 3.23 -15.44
N ASN A 92 -6.27 3.44 -14.62
CA ASN A 92 -6.60 2.66 -13.42
C ASN A 92 -5.60 2.73 -12.26
N TRP A 93 -4.49 3.47 -12.39
CA TRP A 93 -3.55 3.64 -11.29
C TRP A 93 -4.06 4.72 -10.34
N ILE A 94 -3.72 4.56 -9.07
CA ILE A 94 -4.06 5.53 -8.02
C ILE A 94 -2.77 6.14 -7.52
N ARG A 95 -2.57 7.43 -7.74
CA ARG A 95 -1.45 8.21 -7.22
C ARG A 95 -1.59 8.34 -5.70
N LEU A 96 -0.48 8.11 -5.00
CA LEU A 96 -0.38 8.37 -3.55
C LEU A 96 0.32 9.71 -3.35
N VAL A 97 -0.44 10.71 -2.92
CA VAL A 97 0.07 12.06 -2.62
C VAL A 97 0.31 12.15 -1.11
N PRO A 98 1.53 12.38 -0.63
CA PRO A 98 1.78 12.45 0.82
C PRO A 98 0.95 13.58 1.45
N LEU A 99 0.42 13.34 2.65
CA LEU A 99 -0.20 14.42 3.41
C LEU A 99 0.83 15.50 3.76
N LYS A 100 0.36 16.74 3.93
CA LYS A 100 1.22 17.89 4.24
C LYS A 100 2.06 17.61 5.49
N GLY A 101 3.37 17.81 5.37
CA GLY A 101 4.34 17.60 6.47
C GLY A 101 4.97 16.20 6.48
N GLU A 102 4.48 15.26 5.67
CA GLU A 102 5.08 13.93 5.58
C GLU A 102 6.42 13.96 4.84
N ASN A 103 7.48 13.50 5.50
CA ASN A 103 8.80 13.35 4.91
C ASN A 103 9.01 11.91 4.44
N LEU A 104 9.24 11.75 3.13
CA LEU A 104 9.46 10.45 2.48
C LEU A 104 10.94 10.08 2.30
N GLY A 105 11.88 10.84 2.89
CA GLY A 105 13.31 10.61 2.74
C GLY A 105 13.82 10.80 1.30
N GLY A 106 13.18 11.71 0.55
CA GLY A 106 13.48 11.96 -0.86
C GLY A 106 13.13 10.79 -1.80
N ARG A 107 12.19 9.94 -1.40
CA ARG A 107 11.46 9.04 -2.30
C ARG A 107 10.18 9.71 -2.76
N ASP A 108 9.67 9.33 -3.93
CA ASP A 108 8.45 9.90 -4.51
C ASP A 108 7.80 8.92 -5.50
N GLY A 109 6.78 9.41 -6.21
CA GLY A 109 6.20 8.71 -7.37
C GLY A 109 5.37 7.48 -7.02
N PHE A 110 4.94 7.34 -5.76
CA PHE A 110 4.19 6.20 -5.27
C PHE A 110 2.78 6.11 -5.87
N ALA A 111 2.29 4.87 -6.00
CA ALA A 111 0.95 4.57 -6.49
C ALA A 111 0.43 3.23 -5.93
N ILE A 112 -0.88 3.01 -6.02
CA ILE A 112 -1.50 1.68 -5.99
C ILE A 112 -1.70 1.25 -7.45
N HIS A 113 -1.18 0.07 -7.80
CA HIS A 113 -1.32 -0.48 -9.15
C HIS A 113 -1.32 -2.01 -9.17
N GLY A 114 -1.73 -2.59 -10.30
CA GLY A 114 -1.74 -4.04 -10.50
C GLY A 114 -0.36 -4.66 -10.66
N ARG A 115 -0.28 -5.98 -10.51
CA ARG A 115 0.93 -6.78 -10.77
C ARG A 115 1.45 -6.58 -12.19
N GLY A 116 2.77 -6.61 -12.36
CA GLY A 116 3.45 -6.42 -13.64
C GLY A 116 4.72 -7.26 -13.77
N GLN A 117 5.40 -7.18 -14.92
CA GLN A 117 6.57 -8.01 -15.18
C GLN A 117 7.75 -7.72 -14.25
N ARG A 118 7.95 -6.45 -13.89
CA ARG A 118 8.99 -6.04 -12.94
C ARG A 118 8.55 -6.17 -11.49
N GLY A 119 7.27 -5.92 -11.18
CA GLY A 119 6.80 -5.70 -9.82
C GLY A 119 7.06 -4.25 -9.33
N SER A 120 6.93 -4.03 -8.03
CA SER A 120 7.02 -2.71 -7.39
C SER A 120 8.35 -2.48 -6.67
N ASP A 121 8.90 -1.27 -6.82
CA ASP A 121 10.09 -0.78 -6.08
C ASP A 121 9.70 0.19 -4.94
N GLY A 122 8.43 0.16 -4.50
CA GLY A 122 7.91 1.01 -3.42
C GLY A 122 6.45 1.44 -3.54
N CYS A 123 5.77 1.12 -4.62
CA CYS A 123 4.31 1.21 -4.75
C CYS A 123 3.60 0.09 -3.97
N ILE A 124 2.29 0.23 -3.78
CA ILE A 124 1.43 -0.82 -3.22
C ILE A 124 0.83 -1.61 -4.39
N VAL A 125 0.90 -2.93 -4.31
CA VAL A 125 0.45 -3.85 -5.37
C VAL A 125 -0.55 -4.84 -4.81
N PRO A 126 -1.87 -4.58 -4.91
CA PRO A 126 -2.89 -5.59 -4.71
C PRO A 126 -2.65 -6.78 -5.64
N THR A 127 -2.75 -7.98 -5.09
CA THR A 127 -2.48 -9.23 -5.82
C THR A 127 -3.61 -9.57 -6.81
N ASP A 128 -4.84 -9.16 -6.49
CA ASP A 128 -6.00 -9.17 -7.38
C ASP A 128 -6.23 -7.79 -8.01
N PHE A 129 -6.30 -7.75 -9.34
CA PHE A 129 -6.50 -6.52 -10.09
C PHE A 129 -7.89 -5.91 -9.92
N HIS A 130 -8.91 -6.70 -9.54
CA HIS A 130 -10.25 -6.17 -9.27
C HIS A 130 -10.23 -5.13 -8.14
N ASN A 131 -9.40 -5.31 -7.12
CA ASN A 131 -9.22 -4.34 -6.05
C ASN A 131 -8.66 -3.01 -6.57
N VAL A 132 -7.73 -3.05 -7.53
CA VAL A 132 -7.20 -1.83 -8.17
C VAL A 132 -8.30 -1.10 -8.93
N LEU A 133 -9.11 -1.84 -9.71
CA LEU A 133 -10.23 -1.26 -10.45
C LEU A 133 -11.30 -0.66 -9.52
N LEU A 134 -11.62 -1.35 -8.43
CA LEU A 134 -12.57 -0.88 -7.43
C LEU A 134 -12.11 0.42 -6.78
N ILE A 135 -10.88 0.44 -6.26
CA ILE A 135 -10.31 1.64 -5.62
C ILE A 135 -10.27 2.80 -6.62
N TYR A 136 -9.79 2.56 -7.85
CA TYR A 136 -9.77 3.58 -8.89
C TYR A 136 -11.16 4.16 -9.17
N LYS A 137 -12.18 3.31 -9.31
CA LYS A 137 -13.56 3.74 -9.55
C LYS A 137 -14.07 4.64 -8.43
N LEU A 138 -13.81 4.27 -7.17
CA LEU A 138 -14.26 5.03 -6.00
C LEU A 138 -13.54 6.38 -5.88
N VAL A 139 -12.22 6.39 -6.05
CA VAL A 139 -11.41 7.62 -6.06
C VAL A 139 -11.89 8.55 -7.18
N LYS A 140 -12.04 8.03 -8.40
CA LYS A 140 -12.51 8.81 -9.55
C LYS A 140 -13.92 9.38 -9.33
N ALA A 141 -14.84 8.59 -8.79
CA ALA A 141 -16.20 9.06 -8.51
C ALA A 141 -16.22 10.23 -7.50
N ARG A 142 -15.31 10.22 -6.52
CA ARG A 142 -15.17 11.35 -5.58
C ARG A 142 -14.55 12.58 -6.23
N GLU A 143 -13.52 12.40 -7.06
CA GLU A 143 -12.94 13.50 -7.85
C GLU A 143 -13.97 14.14 -8.78
N ASP A 144 -14.73 13.34 -9.52
CA ASP A 144 -15.77 13.82 -10.44
C ASP A 144 -16.91 14.54 -9.69
N ALA A 145 -17.13 14.20 -8.42
CA ALA A 145 -18.10 14.84 -7.52
C ALA A 145 -17.52 16.00 -6.68
N ASN A 146 -16.27 16.42 -6.91
CA ASN A 146 -15.56 17.43 -6.10
C ASN A 146 -15.57 17.14 -4.59
N LYS A 147 -15.53 15.86 -4.21
CA LYS A 147 -15.43 15.43 -2.81
C LYS A 147 -13.96 15.38 -2.36
N PRO A 148 -13.68 15.46 -1.04
CA PRO A 148 -12.33 15.24 -0.50
C PRO A 148 -11.74 13.92 -0.97
N ALA A 149 -10.45 13.85 -1.24
CA ALA A 149 -9.80 12.59 -1.60
C ALA A 149 -9.86 11.59 -0.44
N PRO A 150 -10.03 10.28 -0.72
CA PRO A 150 -9.78 9.26 0.28
C PRO A 150 -8.33 9.30 0.75
N THR A 151 -8.11 8.82 1.95
CA THR A 151 -6.80 8.77 2.59
C THR A 151 -6.36 7.34 2.85
N LEU A 152 -5.05 7.15 2.96
CA LEU A 152 -4.42 5.88 3.26
C LEU A 152 -3.33 6.08 4.30
N ALA A 153 -3.37 5.30 5.39
CA ALA A 153 -2.24 5.14 6.30
C ALA A 153 -1.43 3.89 5.96
N VAL A 154 -0.11 4.01 5.97
CA VAL A 154 0.81 2.86 5.87
C VAL A 154 1.35 2.54 7.27
N VAL A 155 1.19 1.29 7.70
CA VAL A 155 1.61 0.81 9.02
C VAL A 155 2.44 -0.48 8.92
N ALA A 156 3.09 -0.83 10.02
CA ALA A 156 3.78 -2.11 10.19
C ALA A 156 3.39 -2.70 11.55
N ILE A 157 2.26 -3.42 11.58
CA ILE A 157 1.71 -4.02 12.80
C ILE A 157 1.62 -5.52 12.56
N GLY A 158 2.06 -6.35 13.50
CA GLY A 158 2.01 -7.81 13.36
C GLY A 158 3.31 -8.47 13.83
N ASP A 159 3.52 -9.71 13.40
CA ASP A 159 4.76 -10.45 13.71
C ASP A 159 5.93 -9.96 12.86
N LEU A 160 6.88 -9.30 13.52
CA LEU A 160 8.09 -8.75 12.90
C LEU A 160 9.27 -9.73 12.88
N THR A 161 9.19 -10.87 13.55
CA THR A 161 10.33 -11.80 13.77
C THR A 161 10.95 -12.30 12.47
N ARG A 162 10.15 -12.42 11.39
CA ARG A 162 10.71 -12.74 10.06
C ARG A 162 11.67 -11.65 9.57
N TYR A 163 11.29 -10.39 9.68
CA TYR A 163 12.08 -9.27 9.17
C TYR A 163 13.30 -9.00 10.03
N GLU A 164 13.17 -9.15 11.35
CA GLU A 164 14.31 -9.06 12.29
C GLU A 164 15.39 -10.11 11.96
N ARG A 165 14.99 -11.36 11.69
CA ARG A 165 15.93 -12.41 11.27
C ARG A 165 16.63 -12.08 9.96
N LEU A 166 15.89 -11.55 8.98
CA LEU A 166 16.49 -11.13 7.69
C LEU A 166 17.51 -10.01 7.88
N MET A 167 17.23 -9.06 8.78
CA MET A 167 18.16 -7.96 9.07
C MET A 167 19.42 -8.41 9.83
N ASN A 168 19.33 -9.45 10.65
CA ASN A 168 20.49 -9.99 11.37
C ASN A 168 21.40 -10.89 10.51
N MET A 169 20.96 -11.24 9.30
CA MET A 169 21.71 -12.09 8.35
C MET A 169 22.33 -11.31 7.19
N ALA A 170 22.01 -10.02 7.05
CA ALA A 170 22.45 -9.14 5.96
C ALA A 170 23.64 -8.28 6.40
#